data_AF-A0A8E2E0C1-F1
#
_entry.id   AF-A0A8E2E0C1-F1
#
_cell.length_a   1.000
_cell.length_b   1.000
_cell.length_c   1.000
_cell.angle_alpha   90.00
_cell.angle_beta   90.00
_cell.angle_gamma   90.00
#
_symmetry.space_group_name_H-M   'P 1'
#
loop_
_entity.id
_entity.type
_entity.pdbx_description
1 polymer ?
#
loop_
_entity_poly.entity_id
_entity_poly.type
_entity_poly.pdbx_seq_one_letter_code
_entity_poly.pdbx_strand_id
1 'polypeptide(L)'
;NDEYVLTSHFDSSGGRELRFSYNGPTCRILDADSAEADNGKSSSTLEDVTAIMLIVNVAEYDQLLPEDKIRNRLQVGLDSFNSIANSPRFKTTPIALFLNNADELKEMLSHIPMSSFFPDYLKSPEYASDVSYVVGKFVHLSVRARNQIYVYAASETKTEVSDFLIEAVKDMVD
;
A
#
# COMPACT_ATOMS: atom_id res chain seq x y z
N ASN A 1 -26.87 -7.38 -7.88
CA ASN A 1 -26.43 -8.19 -6.73
C ASN A 1 -25.23 -8.98 -7.20
N ASP A 2 -24.09 -8.31 -7.27
CA ASP A 2 -22.82 -8.95 -7.60
C ASP A 2 -22.19 -9.35 -6.27
N GLU A 3 -22.40 -10.61 -5.91
CA GLU A 3 -21.91 -11.20 -4.66
C GLU A 3 -20.42 -11.51 -4.85
N TYR A 4 -19.55 -10.70 -4.24
CA TYR A 4 -18.11 -10.94 -4.27
C TYR A 4 -17.74 -12.03 -3.27
N VAL A 5 -17.09 -13.09 -3.74
CA VAL A 5 -16.53 -14.13 -2.87
C VAL A 5 -15.06 -13.84 -2.66
N LEU A 6 -14.72 -13.45 -1.45
CA LEU A 6 -13.34 -13.28 -0.99
C LEU A 6 -12.85 -14.59 -0.39
N THR A 7 -11.80 -15.14 -0.97
CA THR A 7 -11.16 -16.35 -0.44
C THR A 7 -9.72 -16.05 -0.10
N SER A 8 -9.37 -16.25 1.17
CA SER A 8 -7.98 -16.26 1.61
C SER A 8 -7.36 -17.61 1.31
N HIS A 9 -6.21 -17.57 0.63
CA HIS A 9 -5.42 -18.74 0.35
C HIS A 9 -4.01 -18.53 0.91
N PHE A 10 -3.50 -19.57 1.56
CA PHE A 10 -2.06 -19.70 1.78
C PHE A 10 -1.54 -20.45 0.57
N ASP A 11 -0.58 -19.86 -0.15
CA ASP A 11 0.11 -20.62 -1.17
C ASP A 11 1.01 -21.69 -0.51
N SER A 12 1.47 -22.65 -1.31
CA SER A 12 2.35 -23.73 -0.84
C SER A 12 3.71 -23.24 -0.30
N SER A 13 4.00 -21.95 -0.43
CA SER A 13 5.21 -21.26 0.00
C SER A 13 5.02 -20.41 1.27
N GLY A 14 3.82 -20.37 1.84
CA GLY A 14 3.53 -19.59 3.06
C GLY A 14 3.20 -18.11 2.81
N GLY A 15 3.12 -17.69 1.55
CA GLY A 15 2.64 -16.39 1.14
C GLY A 15 1.14 -16.26 1.42
N ARG A 16 0.72 -15.11 1.96
CA ARG A 16 -0.71 -14.78 2.09
C ARG A 16 -1.19 -14.18 0.78
N GLU A 17 -2.11 -14.91 0.15
CA GLU A 17 -2.77 -14.49 -1.08
C GLU A 17 -4.26 -14.30 -0.82
N LEU A 18 -4.80 -13.14 -1.22
CA LEU A 18 -6.25 -12.92 -1.26
C LEU A 18 -6.70 -12.96 -2.72
N ARG A 19 -7.71 -13.79 -3.01
CA ARG A 19 -8.31 -13.91 -4.34
C ARG A 19 -9.77 -13.51 -4.30
N PHE A 20 -10.20 -12.75 -5.30
CA PHE A 20 -11.60 -12.42 -5.53
C PHE A 20 -11.84 -12.19 -7.02
N SER A 21 -13.09 -12.36 -7.46
CA SER A 21 -13.50 -12.09 -8.85
C SER A 21 -14.46 -10.91 -8.88
N TYR A 22 -14.20 -9.94 -9.76
CA TYR A 22 -15.03 -8.75 -9.96
C TYR A 22 -15.26 -8.55 -11.46
N ASN A 23 -16.52 -8.54 -11.92
CA ASN A 23 -16.90 -8.33 -13.33
C ASN A 23 -16.19 -9.24 -14.37
N GLY A 24 -15.75 -10.44 -13.97
CA GLY A 24 -15.06 -11.39 -14.84
C GLY A 24 -13.61 -11.68 -14.42
N PRO A 25 -12.69 -10.70 -14.42
CA PRO A 25 -11.30 -10.94 -14.05
C PRO A 25 -11.14 -11.38 -12.59
N THR A 26 -10.25 -12.37 -12.39
CA THR A 26 -9.78 -12.79 -11.07
C THR A 26 -8.67 -11.85 -10.63
N CYS A 27 -8.88 -11.18 -9.50
CA CYS A 27 -7.90 -10.34 -8.83
C CYS A 27 -7.12 -11.17 -7.81
N ARG A 28 -5.81 -10.96 -7.79
CA ARG A 28 -4.88 -11.62 -6.87
C ARG A 28 -4.13 -10.55 -6.11
N ILE A 29 -4.23 -10.56 -4.79
CA ILE A 29 -3.49 -9.67 -3.90
C ILE A 29 -2.44 -10.52 -3.22
N LEU A 30 -1.19 -10.06 -3.28
CA LEU A 30 -0.07 -10.72 -2.63
C LEU A 30 0.40 -9.83 -1.50
N ASP A 31 0.51 -10.39 -0.30
CA ASP A 31 1.14 -9.74 0.83
C ASP A 31 2.66 -9.70 0.61
N ALA A 32 3.20 -8.50 0.39
CA ALA A 32 4.60 -8.27 0.05
C ALA A 32 5.56 -8.72 1.16
N ASP A 33 5.15 -8.63 2.43
CA ASP A 33 5.96 -9.06 3.57
C ASP A 33 6.08 -10.59 3.65
N SER A 34 5.10 -11.30 3.08
CA SER A 34 5.11 -12.76 2.98
C SER A 34 5.82 -13.28 1.71
N ALA A 35 5.94 -12.44 0.67
CA ALA A 35 6.56 -12.81 -0.60
C ALA A 35 8.10 -12.76 -0.58
N GLU A 36 8.69 -11.88 0.24
CA GLU A 36 10.15 -11.76 0.42
C GLU A 36 10.74 -12.87 1.31
N ALA A 37 9.92 -13.54 2.14
CA ALA A 37 10.36 -14.61 3.03
C ALA A 37 10.83 -15.88 2.28
N ASP A 38 10.53 -16.00 0.99
CA ASP A 38 10.71 -17.24 0.23
C ASP A 38 11.83 -17.17 -0.83
N ASN A 39 13.03 -16.81 -0.38
CA ASN A 39 14.35 -17.25 -0.89
C ASN A 39 14.50 -17.44 -2.43
N GLY A 40 13.91 -16.56 -3.24
CA GLY A 40 14.05 -16.53 -4.69
C GLY A 40 13.36 -17.66 -5.47
N LYS A 41 12.46 -18.46 -4.88
CA LYS A 41 11.71 -19.52 -5.61
C LYS A 41 10.44 -19.03 -6.31
N SER A 42 9.96 -17.83 -5.97
CA SER A 42 8.68 -17.26 -6.43
C SER A 42 8.74 -16.51 -7.78
N SER A 43 9.50 -17.00 -8.78
CA SER A 43 9.57 -16.31 -10.07
C SER A 43 8.39 -16.64 -11.01
N SER A 44 7.77 -17.82 -10.87
CA SER A 44 6.71 -18.32 -11.78
C SER A 44 5.29 -18.00 -11.32
N THR A 45 5.06 -17.64 -10.04
CA THR A 45 3.72 -17.39 -9.47
C THR A 45 3.19 -15.97 -9.73
N LEU A 46 4.08 -15.09 -10.21
CA LEU A 46 3.85 -13.67 -10.49
C LEU A 46 3.67 -13.37 -11.99
N GLU A 47 3.49 -14.39 -12.83
CA GLU A 47 2.99 -14.18 -14.20
C GLU A 47 1.49 -13.86 -14.10
N ASP A 48 1.04 -12.82 -14.81
CA ASP A 48 -0.35 -12.32 -14.83
C ASP A 48 -0.86 -11.61 -13.55
N VAL A 49 -0.06 -10.72 -12.97
CA VAL A 49 -0.55 -9.77 -11.94
C VAL A 49 -1.35 -8.65 -12.62
N THR A 50 -2.67 -8.68 -12.44
CA THR A 50 -3.62 -7.69 -12.99
C THR A 50 -3.54 -6.33 -12.30
N ALA A 51 -3.28 -6.32 -10.99
CA ALA A 51 -3.15 -5.11 -10.18
C ALA A 51 -2.30 -5.41 -8.94
N ILE A 52 -1.66 -4.39 -8.38
CA ILE A 52 -0.90 -4.49 -7.13
C ILE A 52 -1.59 -3.65 -6.07
N MET A 53 -1.76 -4.22 -4.88
CA MET A 53 -2.20 -3.48 -3.70
C MET A 53 -1.03 -3.39 -2.73
N LEU A 54 -0.67 -2.16 -2.34
CA LEU A 54 0.27 -1.91 -1.27
C LEU A 54 -0.46 -1.21 -0.12
N ILE A 55 -0.40 -1.79 1.07
CA ILE A 55 -0.97 -1.20 2.28
C ILE A 55 0.19 -0.70 3.13
N VAL A 56 0.14 0.57 3.53
CA VAL A 56 1.15 1.19 4.39
C VAL A 56 0.46 1.84 5.58
N ASN A 57 0.85 1.44 6.80
CA ASN A 57 0.40 2.14 7.99
C ASN A 57 1.10 3.51 8.08
N VAL A 58 0.34 4.59 7.89
CA VAL A 58 0.90 5.96 7.93
C VAL A 58 0.96 6.55 9.34
N ALA A 59 0.30 5.94 10.33
CA ALA A 59 0.38 6.36 11.72
C ALA A 59 1.72 6.00 12.37
N GLU A 60 2.46 5.03 11.81
CA GLU A 60 3.78 4.60 12.30
C GLU A 60 4.94 5.50 11.82
N TYR A 61 4.63 6.73 11.39
CA TYR A 61 5.63 7.66 10.84
C TYR A 61 6.70 8.10 11.86
N ASP A 62 6.43 7.97 13.15
CA ASP A 62 7.36 8.26 14.25
C ASP A 62 8.02 7.01 14.84
N GLN A 63 7.67 5.82 14.34
CA GLN A 63 8.08 4.54 14.91
C GLN A 63 9.25 3.91 14.15
N LEU A 64 10.06 3.15 14.88
CA LEU A 64 11.17 2.36 14.35
C LEU A 64 10.78 0.89 14.23
N LEU A 65 11.48 0.14 13.39
CA LEU A 65 11.34 -1.31 13.34
C LEU A 65 11.79 -1.93 14.68
N PRO A 66 11.06 -2.93 15.22
CA PRO A 66 11.46 -3.63 16.45
C PRO A 66 12.84 -4.29 16.34
N GLU A 67 13.11 -4.88 15.17
CA GLU A 67 14.33 -5.59 14.81
C GLU A 67 15.47 -4.65 14.36
N ASP A 68 15.14 -3.46 13.85
CA ASP A 68 16.08 -2.46 13.37
C ASP A 68 15.73 -1.08 13.93
N LYS A 69 16.36 -0.75 15.06
CA LYS A 69 16.15 0.50 15.82
C LYS A 69 16.69 1.75 15.12
N ILE A 70 17.02 1.67 13.85
CA ILE A 70 17.49 2.81 13.05
C ILE A 70 16.49 3.12 11.94
N ARG A 71 15.83 2.08 11.38
CA ARG A 71 14.90 2.25 10.27
C ARG A 71 13.50 2.62 10.74
N ASN A 72 12.98 3.71 10.18
CA ASN A 72 11.61 4.18 10.40
C ASN A 72 10.60 3.32 9.63
N ARG A 73 9.44 3.03 10.22
CA ARG A 73 8.42 2.15 9.63
C ARG A 73 7.78 2.72 8.36
N LEU A 74 7.45 4.01 8.34
CA LEU A 74 6.96 4.66 7.12
C LEU A 74 8.03 4.67 6.01
N GLN A 75 9.31 4.80 6.36
CA GLN A 75 10.41 4.67 5.40
C GLN A 75 10.49 3.27 4.77
N VAL A 76 10.22 2.20 5.54
CA VAL A 76 10.14 0.83 5.00
C VAL A 76 9.04 0.74 3.95
N GLY A 77 7.85 1.31 4.21
CA GLY A 77 6.77 1.39 3.23
C GLY A 77 7.16 2.14 1.95
N LEU A 78 7.90 3.26 2.08
CA LEU A 78 8.44 4.01 0.95
C LEU A 78 9.44 3.19 0.13
N ASP A 79 10.34 2.46 0.78
CA ASP A 79 11.34 1.60 0.13
C ASP A 79 10.66 0.46 -0.65
N SER A 80 9.64 -0.17 -0.05
CA SER A 80 8.82 -1.21 -0.70
C SER A 80 8.06 -0.66 -1.89
N PHE A 81 7.40 0.49 -1.76
CA PHE A 81 6.72 1.14 -2.87
C PHE A 81 7.69 1.47 -4.01
N ASN A 82 8.85 2.05 -3.71
CA ASN A 82 9.87 2.38 -4.70
C ASN A 82 10.31 1.13 -5.49
N SER A 83 10.51 0.01 -4.79
CA SER A 83 10.91 -1.26 -5.41
C SER A 83 9.82 -1.83 -6.32
N ILE A 84 8.56 -1.79 -5.89
CA ILE A 84 7.40 -2.26 -6.65
C ILE A 84 7.12 -1.34 -7.86
N ALA A 85 7.04 -0.04 -7.63
CA ALA A 85 6.71 0.97 -8.64
C ALA A 85 7.80 1.08 -9.72
N ASN A 86 9.05 0.81 -9.39
CA ASN A 86 10.15 0.87 -10.37
C ASN A 86 10.56 -0.51 -10.91
N SER A 87 9.91 -1.59 -10.47
CA SER A 87 10.18 -2.94 -10.97
C SER A 87 9.83 -3.06 -12.46
N PRO A 88 10.76 -3.57 -13.31
CA PRO A 88 10.48 -3.85 -14.71
C PRO A 88 9.36 -4.87 -14.92
N ARG A 89 9.11 -5.74 -13.93
CA ARG A 89 8.08 -6.78 -13.99
C ARG A 89 6.67 -6.21 -14.00
N PHE A 90 6.46 -5.07 -13.35
CA PHE A 90 5.13 -4.53 -13.12
C PHE A 90 4.84 -3.27 -13.94
N LYS A 91 5.63 -2.97 -14.98
CA LYS A 91 5.61 -1.69 -15.72
C LYS A 91 4.24 -1.21 -16.16
N THR A 92 3.37 -2.13 -16.55
CA THR A 92 2.00 -1.85 -17.03
C THR A 92 0.93 -2.18 -15.98
N THR A 93 1.32 -2.72 -14.84
CA THR A 93 0.41 -3.13 -13.77
C THR A 93 0.05 -1.90 -12.92
N PRO A 94 -1.24 -1.56 -12.77
CA PRO A 94 -1.69 -0.50 -11.89
C PRO A 94 -1.41 -0.85 -10.42
N ILE A 95 -1.17 0.18 -9.62
CA ILE A 95 -0.87 0.07 -8.19
C ILE A 95 -1.95 0.84 -7.42
N ALA A 96 -2.65 0.17 -6.51
CA ALA A 96 -3.44 0.82 -5.47
C ALA A 96 -2.62 0.90 -4.18
N LEU A 97 -2.38 2.12 -3.72
CA LEU A 97 -1.69 2.43 -2.49
C LEU A 97 -2.72 2.82 -1.41
N PHE A 98 -2.72 2.08 -0.31
CA PHE A 98 -3.58 2.33 0.85
C PHE A 98 -2.75 2.92 1.98
N LEU A 99 -3.12 4.14 2.37
CA LEU A 99 -2.59 4.81 3.54
C LEU A 99 -3.47 4.41 4.74
N ASN A 100 -3.10 3.33 5.42
CA ASN A 100 -3.84 2.76 6.53
C ASN A 100 -3.62 3.53 7.84
N ASN A 101 -4.58 3.46 8.75
CA ASN A 101 -4.60 4.18 10.04
C ASN A 101 -4.48 5.70 9.85
N ALA A 102 -5.08 6.25 8.79
CA ALA A 102 -5.05 7.68 8.51
C ALA A 102 -5.76 8.51 9.61
N ASP A 103 -6.76 7.94 10.26
CA ASP A 103 -7.42 8.49 11.45
C ASP A 103 -6.46 8.57 12.65
N GLU A 104 -5.73 7.50 12.95
CA GLU A 104 -4.71 7.51 14.01
C GLU A 104 -3.58 8.50 13.69
N LEU A 105 -3.15 8.60 12.42
CA LEU A 105 -2.22 9.64 11.97
C LEU A 105 -2.73 11.04 12.34
N LYS A 106 -4.02 11.32 12.13
CA LYS A 106 -4.62 12.62 12.46
C LYS A 106 -4.51 12.93 13.96
N GLU A 107 -4.76 11.94 14.81
CA GLU A 107 -4.63 12.09 16.27
C GLU A 107 -3.16 12.32 16.66
N MET A 108 -2.25 11.52 16.12
CA MET A 108 -0.81 11.61 16.39
C MET A 108 -0.22 12.96 16.00
N LEU A 109 -0.62 13.53 14.86
CA LEU A 109 -0.14 14.83 14.37
C LEU A 109 -0.43 16.00 15.31
N SER A 110 -1.44 15.86 16.19
CA SER A 110 -1.73 16.87 17.21
C SER A 110 -0.70 16.92 18.34
N HIS A 111 0.03 15.81 18.56
CA HIS A 111 1.01 15.66 19.63
C HIS A 111 2.45 15.68 19.09
N ILE A 112 2.68 15.00 17.97
CA ILE A 112 3.98 14.80 17.35
C ILE A 112 3.87 15.33 15.91
N PRO A 113 4.45 16.48 15.58
CA PRO A 113 4.38 16.99 14.21
C PRO A 113 5.19 16.13 13.24
N MET A 114 4.67 15.88 12.03
CA MET A 114 5.37 15.18 10.94
C MET A 114 6.76 15.78 10.66
N SER A 115 6.90 17.11 10.77
CA SER A 115 8.16 17.84 10.58
C SER A 115 9.28 17.41 11.54
N SER A 116 8.95 16.72 12.64
CA SER A 116 9.95 16.20 13.60
C SER A 116 10.73 15.01 13.05
N PHE A 117 10.11 14.25 12.14
CA PHE A 117 10.70 13.05 11.52
C PHE A 117 11.05 13.27 10.05
N PHE A 118 10.36 14.20 9.41
CA PHE A 118 10.57 14.54 8.02
C PHE A 118 10.99 16.00 7.87
N PRO A 119 12.30 16.30 7.88
CA PRO A 119 12.80 17.66 7.94
C PRO A 119 12.53 18.48 6.66
N ASP A 120 12.21 17.81 5.54
CA ASP A 120 11.82 18.46 4.30
C ASP A 120 10.35 18.90 4.27
N TYR A 121 9.56 18.54 5.29
CA TYR A 121 8.19 19.01 5.43
C TYR A 121 8.09 20.29 6.26
N LEU A 122 7.59 21.35 5.62
CA LEU A 122 7.19 22.56 6.34
C LEU A 122 5.83 22.31 6.99
N LYS A 123 5.81 22.32 8.33
CA LYS A 123 4.60 22.10 9.14
C LYS A 123 3.42 22.93 8.62
N SER A 124 2.32 22.26 8.32
CA SER A 124 1.02 22.87 8.01
C SER A 124 0.07 22.74 9.20
N PRO A 125 -0.86 23.68 9.41
CA PRO A 125 -1.95 23.52 10.39
C PRO A 125 -3.06 22.57 9.91
N GLU A 126 -3.05 22.17 8.64
CA GLU A 126 -4.13 21.39 8.03
C GLU A 126 -3.73 19.92 7.84
N TYR A 127 -4.51 19.01 8.42
CA TYR A 127 -4.34 17.55 8.24
C TYR A 127 -4.30 17.13 6.76
N ALA A 128 -5.07 17.80 5.90
CA ALA A 128 -5.06 17.52 4.47
C ALA A 128 -3.68 17.77 3.83
N SER A 129 -2.91 18.73 4.35
CA SER A 129 -1.54 18.98 3.91
C SER A 129 -0.59 17.86 4.35
N ASP A 130 -0.76 17.33 5.57
CA ASP A 130 0.05 16.22 6.08
C ASP A 130 -0.17 14.94 5.25
N VAL A 131 -1.44 14.63 4.94
CA VAL A 131 -1.78 13.51 4.06
C VAL A 131 -1.22 13.74 2.65
N SER A 132 -1.40 14.94 2.08
CA SER A 132 -0.87 15.27 0.74
C SER A 132 0.65 15.15 0.68
N TYR A 133 1.33 15.49 1.77
CA TYR A 133 2.77 15.33 1.89
C TYR A 133 3.18 13.86 1.86
N VAL A 134 2.53 13.01 2.66
CA VAL A 134 2.79 11.56 2.67
C VAL A 134 2.50 10.95 1.29
N VAL A 135 1.36 11.26 0.68
CA VAL A 135 1.03 10.85 -0.70
C VAL A 135 2.13 11.30 -1.68
N GLY A 136 2.58 12.55 -1.56
CA GLY A 136 3.64 13.12 -2.38
C GLY A 136 4.95 12.34 -2.29
N LYS A 137 5.33 11.86 -1.10
CA LYS A 137 6.53 11.01 -0.92
C LYS A 137 6.44 9.74 -1.76
N PHE A 138 5.30 9.06 -1.76
CA PHE A 138 5.10 7.86 -2.59
C PHE A 138 5.11 8.19 -4.07
N VAL A 139 4.27 9.14 -4.49
CA VAL A 139 4.10 9.46 -5.91
C VAL A 139 5.40 9.97 -6.54
N HIS A 140 6.25 10.70 -5.80
CA HIS A 140 7.55 11.16 -6.29
C HIS A 140 8.59 10.05 -6.47
N LEU A 141 8.45 8.90 -5.80
CA LEU A 141 9.35 7.75 -6.00
C LEU A 141 9.09 7.02 -7.30
N SER A 142 7.89 7.15 -7.87
CA SER A 142 7.54 6.50 -9.13
C SER A 142 7.99 7.33 -10.33
N VAL A 143 8.71 6.70 -11.26
CA VAL A 143 8.97 7.29 -12.58
C VAL A 143 7.84 7.03 -13.59
N ARG A 144 6.77 6.35 -13.15
CA ARG A 144 5.64 5.97 -14.01
C ARG A 144 4.65 7.11 -14.20
N ALA A 145 3.77 6.93 -15.17
CA ALA A 145 2.63 7.81 -15.36
C ALA A 145 1.72 7.75 -14.11
N ARG A 146 1.29 8.92 -13.62
CA ARG A 146 0.48 9.03 -12.40
C ARG A 146 -0.86 8.29 -12.48
N ASN A 147 -1.39 8.08 -13.69
CA ASN A 147 -2.63 7.35 -13.92
C ASN A 147 -2.54 5.84 -13.66
N GLN A 148 -1.38 5.33 -13.22
CA GLN A 148 -1.20 3.94 -12.82
C GLN A 148 -1.08 3.80 -11.29
N ILE A 149 -1.21 4.89 -10.53
CA ILE A 149 -1.13 4.87 -9.06
C ILE A 149 -2.42 5.48 -8.52
N TYR A 150 -3.21 4.65 -7.86
CA TYR A 150 -4.46 5.00 -7.21
C TYR A 150 -4.20 5.05 -5.71
N VAL A 151 -4.55 6.15 -5.03
CA VAL A 151 -4.21 6.34 -3.62
C VAL A 151 -5.48 6.50 -2.80
N TYR A 152 -5.62 5.67 -1.77
CA TYR A 152 -6.78 5.64 -0.88
C TYR A 152 -6.30 5.86 0.56
N ALA A 153 -7.03 6.68 1.31
CA ALA A 153 -6.78 6.86 2.74
C ALA A 153 -7.80 6.03 3.53
N ALA A 154 -7.28 5.18 4.41
CA ALA A 154 -8.05 4.19 5.14
C ALA A 154 -8.03 4.46 6.64
N SER A 155 -9.15 4.20 7.31
CA SER A 155 -9.28 4.18 8.77
C SER A 155 -9.61 2.77 9.22
N GLU A 156 -9.02 2.34 10.34
CA GLU A 156 -9.27 1.02 10.93
C GLU A 156 -10.75 0.80 11.26
N THR A 157 -11.48 1.89 11.56
CA THR A 157 -12.88 1.81 12.00
C THR A 157 -13.89 1.64 10.86
N LYS A 158 -13.50 1.88 9.62
CA LYS A 158 -14.46 2.07 8.52
C LYS A 158 -14.32 1.13 7.34
N THR A 159 -13.40 0.17 7.37
CA THR A 159 -13.14 -0.59 6.16
C THR A 159 -12.57 -1.97 6.40
N GLU A 160 -13.36 -2.98 6.06
CA GLU A 160 -12.81 -4.27 5.72
C GLU A 160 -12.00 -4.07 4.43
N VAL A 161 -10.77 -4.60 4.37
CA VAL A 161 -9.88 -4.54 3.19
C VAL A 161 -10.63 -4.88 1.88
N SER A 162 -11.66 -5.74 2.00
CA SER A 162 -12.70 -6.07 1.04
C SER A 162 -13.33 -4.88 0.28
N ASP A 163 -13.79 -3.85 0.98
CA ASP A 163 -14.52 -2.73 0.35
C ASP A 163 -13.56 -1.85 -0.46
N PHE A 164 -12.37 -1.65 0.08
CA PHE A 164 -11.27 -0.96 -0.58
C PHE A 164 -10.76 -1.67 -1.81
N LEU A 165 -10.69 -2.99 -1.74
CA LEU A 165 -10.34 -3.83 -2.89
C LEU A 165 -11.31 -3.61 -4.03
N ILE A 166 -12.60 -3.57 -3.72
CA ILE A 166 -13.65 -3.37 -4.71
C ILE A 166 -13.56 -1.97 -5.31
N GLU A 167 -13.33 -0.94 -4.49
CA GLU A 167 -13.17 0.45 -4.95
C GLU A 167 -11.95 0.60 -5.86
N ALA A 168 -10.80 0.05 -5.46
CA ALA A 168 -9.60 0.08 -6.28
C ALA A 168 -9.76 -0.64 -7.62
N VAL A 169 -10.45 -1.77 -7.64
CA VAL A 169 -10.68 -2.53 -8.88
C VAL A 169 -11.63 -1.80 -9.81
N LYS A 170 -12.66 -1.14 -9.28
CA LYS A 170 -13.55 -0.30 -10.09
C LYS A 170 -12.76 0.80 -10.79
N ASP A 171 -11.97 1.56 -10.04
CA ASP A 171 -11.16 2.66 -10.57
C ASP A 171 -10.07 2.23 -11.56
N MET A 172 -9.67 0.95 -11.53
CA MET A 172 -8.69 0.38 -12.47
C MET A 172 -9.32 -0.18 -13.75
N VAL A 173 -10.60 -0.55 -13.71
CA VAL A 173 -11.30 -1.22 -14.83
C VAL A 173 -12.16 -0.23 -15.63
N ASP A 174 -12.69 0.82 -15.00
CA ASP A 174 -13.46 1.90 -15.63
C ASP A 174 -12.57 2.98 -16.28
#